data_AF-A0A061NHM9-F1
#
_entry.id   AF-A0A061NHM9-F1
#
_cell.length_a   1.000
_cell.length_b   1.000
_cell.length_c   1.000
_cell.angle_alpha   90.00
_cell.angle_beta   90.00
_cell.angle_gamma   90.00
#
_symmetry.space_group_name_H-M   'P 1'
#
loop_
_entity.id
_entity.type
_entity.pdbx_description
1 polymer ?
#
loop_
_entity_poly.entity_id
_entity_poly.type
_entity_poly.pdbx_seq_one_letter_code
_entity_poly.pdbx_strand_id
1 'polypeptide(L)' 'MKMPRQRFWLFFVVIVGLAMLQSPLLLLVNRVEPMIFGIPFLIFWIFSWWAFLTIFLFIAYKLNWGYKRTASNE' A
#
# COMPACT_ATOMS: atom_id res chain seq x y z
N MET A 1 21.74 -5.80 9.52
CA MET A 1 20.48 -6.56 9.68
C MET A 1 19.95 -6.94 8.29
N LYS A 2 20.24 -8.15 7.77
CA LYS A 2 19.73 -8.58 6.46
C LYS A 2 18.24 -8.94 6.60
N MET A 3 17.38 -8.06 6.12
CA MET A 3 15.94 -8.34 6.06
C MET A 3 15.71 -9.43 5.01
N PRO A 4 15.02 -10.53 5.32
CA PRO A 4 14.66 -11.53 4.31
C PRO A 4 13.88 -10.83 3.19
N ARG A 5 14.17 -11.19 1.93
CA ARG A 5 13.69 -10.51 0.72
C ARG A 5 12.18 -10.22 0.75
N GLN A 6 11.39 -11.15 1.29
CA GLN A 6 9.93 -11.01 1.44
C GLN A 6 9.51 -9.86 2.37
N ARG A 7 10.20 -9.66 3.49
CA ARG A 7 9.91 -8.55 4.42
C ARG A 7 10.23 -7.20 3.78
N PHE A 8 11.32 -7.12 3.04
CA PHE A 8 11.64 -5.90 2.31
C PHE A 8 10.52 -5.52 1.33
N TRP A 9 10.04 -6.48 0.53
CA TRP A 9 8.92 -6.25 -0.41
C TRP A 9 7.63 -5.84 0.29
N LEU A 10 7.30 -6.46 1.42
CA LEU A 10 6.15 -6.06 2.24
C LEU A 10 6.23 -4.58 2.64
N PHE A 11 7.35 -4.17 3.24
CA PHE A 11 7.52 -2.78 3.66
C PHE A 11 7.53 -1.83 2.47
N PHE A 12 8.18 -2.21 1.37
CA PHE A 12 8.20 -1.41 0.15
C PHE A 12 6.78 -1.16 -0.39
N VAL A 13 5.96 -2.20 -0.53
CA VAL A 13 4.58 -2.09 -1.02
C VAL A 13 3.71 -1.27 -0.06
N VAL A 14 3.86 -1.46 1.25
CA VAL A 14 3.12 -0.66 2.25
C VAL A 14 3.51 0.81 2.18
N ILE A 15 4.81 1.13 2.10
CA ILE A 15 5.28 2.52 2.00
C ILE A 15 4.77 3.18 0.71
N VAL A 16 4.85 2.48 -0.43
CA VAL A 16 4.35 3.00 -1.70
C VAL A 16 2.83 3.22 -1.64
N GLY A 17 2.06 2.27 -1.10
CA GLY A 17 0.61 2.43 -0.98
C GLY A 17 0.22 3.58 -0.04
N LEU A 18 0.92 3.74 1.09
CA LEU A 18 0.70 4.87 2.00
C LEU A 18 1.08 6.22 1.34
N ALA A 19 2.14 6.24 0.54
CA ALA A 19 2.51 7.43 -0.24
C ALA A 19 1.46 7.78 -1.29
N MET A 20 0.85 6.78 -1.94
CA MET A 20 -0.24 6.98 -2.91
C MET A 20 -1.56 7.43 -2.25
N LEU A 21 -1.76 7.11 -0.97
CA LEU A 21 -2.86 7.62 -0.15
C LEU A 21 -2.66 9.07 0.28
N GLN A 22 -1.40 9.50 0.44
CA GLN A 22 -1.11 10.92 0.60
C GLN A 22 -1.31 11.64 -0.75
N SER A 23 -2.44 12.31 -0.83
CA SER A 23 -2.93 13.08 -1.97
C SER A 23 -2.23 14.41 -2.32
N PRO A 24 -1.16 14.94 -1.65
CA PRO A 24 -0.58 16.23 -2.06
C PRO A 24 -0.03 16.24 -3.49
N LEU A 25 0.38 15.08 -4.03
CA LEU A 25 0.88 14.97 -5.41
C LEU A 25 -0.24 15.14 -6.45
N LEU A 26 -1.44 14.62 -6.18
CA LEU A 26 -2.59 14.79 -7.06
C LEU A 26 -3.01 16.25 -7.14
N LEU A 27 -3.05 16.97 -6.01
CA LEU A 27 -3.37 18.40 -5.96
C LEU A 27 -2.33 19.28 -6.70
N LEU A 28 -1.08 18.82 -6.80
CA LEU A 28 -0.03 19.54 -7.55
C LEU A 28 -0.21 19.38 -9.06
N VAL A 29 -0.64 18.21 -9.54
CA VAL A 29 -0.92 17.93 -10.96
C VAL A 29 -2.27 18.50 -11.41
N ASN A 30 -3.22 18.66 -10.49
CA ASN A 30 -4.58 19.15 -10.76
C ASN A 30 -4.65 20.68 -11.00
N ARG A 31 -3.65 21.26 -11.67
CA ARG A 31 -3.63 22.65 -12.15
C ARG A 31 -3.92 22.77 -13.65
N VAL A 32 -4.30 21.67 -14.30
CA VAL A 32 -4.66 21.65 -15.72
C VAL A 32 -6.16 21.88 -15.84
N GLU A 33 -6.55 23.05 -16.34
CA GLU A 33 -7.93 23.33 -16.73
C GLU A 33 -8.20 22.78 -18.14
N PRO A 34 -9.34 22.10 -18.40
CA PRO A 34 -10.42 21.78 -17.48
C PRO A 34 -10.23 20.43 -16.75
N MET A 35 -10.54 20.41 -15.46
CA MET A 35 -10.48 19.21 -14.63
C MET A 35 -11.70 18.30 -14.90
N ILE A 36 -11.54 17.29 -15.76
CA ILE A 36 -12.65 16.42 -16.19
C ILE A 36 -13.16 15.49 -15.07
N PHE A 37 -12.27 14.98 -14.20
CA PHE A 37 -12.63 13.95 -13.21
C PHE A 37 -12.31 14.31 -11.74
N GLY A 38 -11.88 15.54 -11.48
CA GLY A 38 -11.48 16.11 -10.19
C GLY A 38 -11.66 15.29 -8.91
N ILE A 39 -12.66 15.66 -8.10
CA ILE A 39 -12.95 15.02 -6.82
C ILE A 39 -13.43 13.56 -6.97
N PRO A 40 -14.30 13.20 -7.94
CA PRO A 40 -14.72 11.80 -8.13
C PRO A 40 -13.55 10.83 -8.35
N PHE A 41 -12.55 11.22 -9.15
CA PHE A 41 -11.34 10.43 -9.36
C PHE A 41 -10.51 10.32 -8.09
N LEU A 42 -10.36 11.42 -7.33
CA LEU A 42 -9.61 11.41 -6.07
C LEU A 42 -10.25 10.47 -5.04
N ILE A 43 -11.58 10.47 -4.94
CA ILE A 43 -12.31 9.53 -4.09
C ILE A 43 -12.07 8.09 -4.55
N PHE A 44 -12.27 7.80 -5.83
CA PHE A 44 -12.03 6.46 -6.38
C PHE A 44 -10.58 6.00 -6.15
N TRP A 45 -9.62 6.89 -6.35
CA TRP A 45 -8.20 6.64 -6.16
C TRP A 45 -7.89 6.26 -4.71
N ILE A 46 -8.33 7.07 -3.74
CA ILE A 46 -8.13 6.82 -2.31
C ILE A 46 -8.74 5.47 -1.92
N PHE A 47 -9.99 5.21 -2.28
CA PHE A 47 -10.66 3.95 -1.95
C PHE A 47 -9.99 2.74 -2.61
N SER A 48 -9.51 2.88 -3.85
CA SER A 48 -8.79 1.81 -4.55
C SER A 48 -7.49 1.45 -3.85
N TRP A 49 -6.69 2.44 -3.45
CA TRP A 49 -5.44 2.21 -2.72
C TRP A 49 -5.66 1.68 -1.31
N TRP A 50 -6.74 2.13 -0.65
CA TRP A 50 -7.16 1.58 0.64
C TRP A 50 -7.53 0.09 0.52
N ALA A 51 -8.36 -0.25 -0.46
CA ALA A 51 -8.75 -1.63 -0.72
C ALA A 51 -7.54 -2.49 -1.09
N PHE A 52 -6.66 -2.00 -1.97
CA PHE A 52 -5.44 -2.67 -2.37
C PHE A 52 -4.55 -3.01 -1.17
N LEU A 53 -4.24 -2.03 -0.31
CA LEU A 53 -3.42 -2.24 0.88
C LEU A 53 -4.06 -3.25 1.85
N THR A 54 -5.36 -3.14 2.05
CA THR A 54 -6.12 -4.05 2.93
C THR A 54 -6.03 -5.49 2.42
N ILE A 55 -6.29 -5.71 1.13
CA ILE A 55 -6.21 -7.03 0.50
C ILE A 55 -4.77 -7.57 0.54
N PHE A 56 -3.79 -6.73 0.22
CA PHE A 56 -2.39 -7.13 0.22
C PHE A 56 -1.92 -7.57 1.61
N LEU A 57 -2.24 -6.81 2.66
CA LEU A 57 -1.90 -7.16 4.04
C LEU A 57 -2.66 -8.40 4.52
N PHE A 58 -3.91 -8.57 4.10
CA PHE A 58 -4.67 -9.77 4.40
C PHE A 58 -4.05 -11.03 3.78
N ILE A 59 -3.61 -10.94 2.53
CA ILE A 59 -2.90 -12.03 1.85
C ILE A 59 -1.56 -12.30 2.55
N ALA A 60 -0.80 -11.27 2.90
CA ALA A 60 0.44 -11.41 3.65
C ALA A 60 0.24 -12.14 4.98
N TYR A 61 -0.82 -11.79 5.71
CA TYR A 61 -1.20 -12.45 6.94
C TYR A 61 -1.52 -13.93 6.71
N LYS A 62 -2.36 -14.25 5.71
CA LYS A 62 -2.70 -15.65 5.36
C LYS A 62 -1.48 -16.48 4.97
N LEU A 63 -0.51 -15.87 4.30
CA LEU A 63 0.74 -16.53 3.90
C LEU A 63 1.80 -16.56 5.03
N ASN A 64 1.45 -16.13 6.24
CA ASN A 64 2.37 -16.03 7.39
C ASN A 64 3.65 -15.26 7.04
N TRP A 65 3.51 -14.25 6.19
CA TRP A 65 4.64 -13.51 5.67
C TRP A 65 5.29 -12.71 6.81
N GLY A 66 6.53 -13.04 7.13
CA GLY A 66 7.25 -12.44 8.25
C GLY A 66 7.18 -13.24 9.56
N TYR A 67 6.39 -14.31 9.66
CA TYR A 67 6.43 -15.22 10.81
C TYR A 67 7.77 -15.97 10.85
N LYS A 68 8.53 -15.85 11.95
CA LYS A 68 9.60 -16.80 12.24
C LYS A 68 8.93 -17.97 12.96
N ARG A 69 8.94 -19.15 12.35
CA ARG A 69 8.64 -20.38 13.07
C ARG A 69 9.75 -20.57 14.10
N THR A 70 9.53 -20.12 15.32
CA THR A 70 10.30 -20.60 16.47
C THR A 70 10.02 -22.11 16.51
N ALA A 71 11.04 -22.92 16.23
CA ALA A 71 10.96 -24.35 16.43
C ALA A 71 10.67 -24.57 17.92
N SER A 72 9.43 -24.95 18.23
CA SER A 72 9.09 -25.53 19.53
C SER A 72 9.78 -26.89 19.57
N ASN A 73 11.01 -26.89 20.06
CA ASN A 73 11.64 -28.09 20.56
C ASN A 73 11.02 -28.37 21.93
N GLU A 74 9.84 -28.99 21.92
CA GLU A 74 9.22 -29.67 23.07
C GLU A 74 8.71 -31.03 22.60
#